data_AF-A0A0F5JM21-F1
#
_entry.id   AF-A0A0F5JM21-F1
#
_cell.length_a   1.000
_cell.length_b   1.000
_cell.length_c   1.000
_cell.angle_alpha   90.00
_cell.angle_beta   90.00
_cell.angle_gamma   90.00
#
_symmetry.space_group_name_H-M   'P 1'
#
loop_
_entity.id
_entity.type
_entity.pdbx_description
1 polymer ?
#
loop_
_entity_poly.entity_id
_entity_poly.type
_entity_poly.pdbx_seq_one_letter_code
_entity_poly.pdbx_strand_id
1 'polypeptide(L)'
;MDFRVVISVLVSVWMFSVNSITAKEATSNKKEKSPRIINIVNFIRQTDYRLENSDALMFETVEKQIDLVNQYNFPATFLFQYDALINPEYQKLMKTKLNPTCELGAWWEITQPHVEAAGLKWRGEHSWVSTANIAFTPGYTLEEREKLVDVYMAKFKEIYGKYPKSVGSWYVDSHTLEYMYKKYGIVASCNCKDQVGTDGYTLWGGYWNQAYYPSKLNAYMPAQTDEYQIPVPVFRMLGSDPMYQYDAGIGSNHQGVITLEPVYTEGGKSKKWVDYFLKTIVDEPCLAFNYAQAGQENSFTWSGMVEGLIMQFPLFDSLSKAGKIRVETLEESGRWFKEQFPKTPATAITTLADVRNEGNKSVWYNSRFYRSNLYWEKDGFCFRDIHLFDEKMKSEYLDTPGTGGQFFYYTLPVIDRFYWSTPDDKIGLRVVKLDKNGKGTELVLADPVVSEPSKSVLNVESKDKNGNNFIFTFNEDKIDISCNAAESGLDWALELRVPQDRLDRLPFKDFEKSSVKSEFRGFNYNVACEKGSIVKGNNTDYVLRFVPSGNKLVIDCTTGQ
;
A
#
# COMPACT_ATOMS: atom_id res chain seq x y z
N MET A 1 -4.04 91.78 18.17
CA MET A 1 -4.55 91.69 19.55
C MET A 1 -5.82 90.86 19.51
N ASP A 2 -5.75 89.72 20.21
CA ASP A 2 -6.78 88.71 20.52
C ASP A 2 -7.79 88.29 19.46
N PHE A 3 -7.69 87.00 19.09
CA PHE A 3 -8.52 86.37 18.09
C PHE A 3 -8.96 84.96 18.53
N ARG A 4 -10.28 84.77 18.42
CA ARG A 4 -11.02 83.57 17.97
C ARG A 4 -11.74 82.71 19.01
N VAL A 5 -12.98 83.13 19.24
CA VAL A 5 -14.18 82.29 19.21
C VAL A 5 -14.25 81.51 17.89
N VAL A 6 -14.57 80.21 17.93
CA VAL A 6 -15.07 79.44 16.78
C VAL A 6 -16.36 78.73 17.16
N ILE A 7 -17.36 78.95 16.32
CA ILE A 7 -18.76 78.52 16.38
C ILE A 7 -18.90 77.07 15.92
N SER A 8 -19.76 76.34 16.62
CA SER A 8 -20.23 74.98 16.34
C SER A 8 -21.12 74.90 15.08
N VAL A 9 -21.00 73.82 14.30
CA VAL A 9 -22.04 73.35 13.38
C VAL A 9 -22.19 71.83 13.51
N LEU A 10 -23.43 71.40 13.78
CA LEU A 10 -23.95 70.03 13.88
C LEU A 10 -23.69 69.18 12.64
N VAL A 11 -23.61 67.85 12.79
CA VAL A 11 -24.42 66.87 12.00
C VAL A 11 -24.61 65.54 12.77
N SER A 12 -25.88 65.29 13.13
CA SER A 12 -26.65 64.05 13.30
C SER A 12 -26.12 62.81 14.05
N VAL A 13 -26.82 62.55 15.16
CA VAL A 13 -27.00 61.26 15.83
C VAL A 13 -28.05 60.42 15.08
N TRP A 14 -27.75 59.15 14.81
CA TRP A 14 -28.76 58.10 14.63
C TRP A 14 -28.48 56.98 15.63
N MET A 15 -29.36 56.85 16.61
CA MET A 15 -29.48 55.67 17.46
C MET A 15 -30.23 54.58 16.69
N PHE A 16 -29.65 53.39 16.59
CA PHE A 16 -30.43 52.17 16.52
C PHE A 16 -29.98 51.19 17.61
N SER A 17 -31.00 50.87 18.40
CA SER A 17 -31.14 49.89 19.46
C SER A 17 -30.37 48.58 19.28
N VAL A 18 -29.67 48.24 20.35
CA VAL A 18 -29.07 46.96 20.68
C VAL A 18 -30.14 45.88 20.73
N ASN A 19 -30.06 44.89 19.84
CA ASN A 19 -30.65 43.57 20.07
C ASN A 19 -29.51 42.56 20.16
N SER A 20 -29.37 42.02 21.37
CA SER A 20 -28.44 40.99 21.75
C SER A 20 -28.72 39.71 20.96
N ILE A 21 -27.89 39.41 19.98
CA ILE A 21 -27.72 38.05 19.49
C ILE A 21 -26.35 37.61 19.98
N THR A 22 -26.36 36.84 21.07
CA THR A 22 -25.21 36.05 21.49
C THR A 22 -24.80 35.18 20.31
N ALA A 23 -23.60 35.42 19.80
CA ALA A 23 -22.93 34.53 18.87
C ALA A 23 -22.70 33.19 19.59
N LYS A 24 -23.67 32.29 19.47
CA LYS A 24 -23.47 30.86 19.69
C LYS A 24 -22.44 30.41 18.67
N GLU A 25 -21.22 30.24 19.16
CA GLU A 25 -20.20 29.29 18.72
C GLU A 25 -20.53 28.56 17.42
N ALA A 26 -20.14 29.16 16.29
CA ALA A 26 -19.71 28.40 15.14
C ALA A 26 -18.27 27.95 15.41
N THR A 27 -18.08 27.02 16.34
CA THR A 27 -16.95 26.10 16.26
C THR A 27 -17.17 25.28 15.01
N SER A 28 -16.66 25.78 13.88
CA SER A 28 -16.39 24.92 12.75
C SER A 28 -15.41 23.87 13.27
N ASN A 29 -15.93 22.67 13.54
CA ASN A 29 -15.10 21.48 13.69
C ASN A 29 -14.37 21.31 12.37
N LYS A 30 -13.20 21.97 12.24
CA LYS A 30 -12.24 21.70 11.19
C LYS A 30 -11.91 20.23 11.36
N LYS A 31 -12.51 19.35 10.55
CA LYS A 31 -12.21 17.92 10.55
C LYS A 31 -10.69 17.82 10.43
N GLU A 32 -10.05 17.33 11.49
CA GLU A 32 -8.59 17.21 11.52
C GLU A 32 -8.19 16.34 10.33
N LYS A 33 -7.37 16.89 9.44
CA LYS A 33 -6.99 16.20 8.21
C LYS A 33 -6.08 15.04 8.60
N SER A 34 -6.42 13.83 8.18
CA SER A 34 -5.60 12.64 8.42
C SER A 34 -4.13 12.88 7.99
N PRO A 35 -3.14 12.30 8.68
CA PRO A 35 -1.75 12.57 8.34
C PRO A 35 -1.39 12.05 6.94
N ARG A 36 -0.44 12.74 6.31
CA ARG A 36 0.15 12.40 5.02
C ARG A 36 1.64 12.16 5.26
N ILE A 37 2.08 10.91 5.22
CA ILE A 37 3.40 10.52 5.72
C ILE A 37 4.29 10.12 4.55
N ILE A 38 5.52 10.64 4.52
CA ILE A 38 6.58 10.17 3.65
C ILE A 38 7.71 9.64 4.53
N ASN A 39 8.02 8.34 4.41
CA ASN A 39 9.27 7.82 4.97
C ASN A 39 10.35 7.82 3.90
N ILE A 40 11.50 8.43 4.18
CA ILE A 40 12.70 8.31 3.34
C ILE A 40 13.50 7.13 3.89
N VAL A 41 13.42 5.98 3.22
CA VAL A 41 14.09 4.73 3.61
C VAL A 41 15.14 4.39 2.57
N ASN A 42 16.40 4.33 2.99
CA ASN A 42 17.52 3.87 2.19
C ASN A 42 17.97 2.52 2.75
N PHE A 43 18.17 1.53 1.90
CA PHE A 43 18.60 0.20 2.31
C PHE A 43 19.97 -0.10 1.70
N ILE A 44 20.85 -0.63 2.54
CA ILE A 44 22.29 -0.62 2.32
C ILE A 44 22.77 -2.06 2.24
N ARG A 45 23.36 -2.40 1.09
CA ARG A 45 24.17 -3.60 0.88
C ARG A 45 25.65 -3.25 0.78
N GLN A 46 26.52 -4.20 1.13
CA GLN A 46 27.96 -4.02 0.95
C GLN A 46 28.36 -4.23 -0.52
N THR A 47 27.82 -5.28 -1.14
CA THR A 47 28.30 -5.77 -2.43
C THR A 47 27.15 -6.26 -3.31
N ASP A 48 27.37 -6.22 -4.62
CA ASP A 48 26.49 -6.83 -5.61
C ASP A 48 27.34 -7.31 -6.79
N TYR A 49 27.32 -8.61 -7.04
CA TYR A 49 28.14 -9.25 -8.06
C TYR A 49 27.76 -8.82 -9.50
N ARG A 50 26.60 -8.17 -9.67
CA ARG A 50 26.12 -7.67 -10.97
C ARG A 50 26.79 -6.34 -11.36
N LEU A 51 27.53 -5.71 -10.45
CA LEU A 51 28.14 -4.39 -10.63
C LEU A 51 29.66 -4.47 -10.48
N GLU A 52 30.38 -3.92 -11.45
CA GLU A 52 31.83 -3.73 -11.35
C GLU A 52 32.15 -2.64 -10.32
N ASN A 53 33.17 -2.86 -9.48
CA ASN A 53 33.53 -1.96 -8.36
C ASN A 53 32.35 -1.65 -7.42
N SER A 54 31.44 -2.62 -7.24
CA SER A 54 30.20 -2.48 -6.47
C SER A 54 30.41 -1.87 -5.09
N ASP A 55 31.32 -2.41 -4.27
CA ASP A 55 31.58 -1.93 -2.91
C ASP A 55 31.88 -0.42 -2.85
N ALA A 56 32.71 0.09 -3.77
CA ALA A 56 33.09 1.50 -3.79
C ALA A 56 31.92 2.40 -4.24
N LEU A 57 31.23 2.00 -5.31
CA LEU A 57 30.07 2.74 -5.84
C LEU A 57 28.91 2.77 -4.82
N MET A 58 28.67 1.65 -4.14
CA MET A 58 27.64 1.53 -3.11
C MET A 58 27.95 2.36 -1.87
N PHE A 59 29.22 2.38 -1.44
CA PHE A 59 29.66 3.23 -0.35
C PHE A 59 29.51 4.72 -0.68
N GLU A 60 29.99 5.14 -1.87
CA GLU A 60 29.81 6.51 -2.36
C GLU A 60 28.33 6.90 -2.40
N THR A 61 27.47 6.00 -2.86
CA THR A 61 26.04 6.26 -2.95
C THR A 61 25.42 6.56 -1.60
N VAL A 62 25.75 5.77 -0.57
CA VAL A 62 25.29 6.02 0.80
C VAL A 62 25.84 7.35 1.31
N GLU A 63 27.11 7.67 1.03
CA GLU A 63 27.70 8.95 1.42
C GLU A 63 26.93 10.14 0.83
N LYS A 64 26.55 10.06 -0.46
CA LYS A 64 25.79 11.10 -1.16
C LYS A 64 24.32 11.18 -0.71
N GLN A 65 23.70 10.04 -0.41
CA GLN A 65 22.37 10.02 0.20
C GLN A 65 22.38 10.72 1.57
N ILE A 66 23.40 10.49 2.41
CA ILE A 66 23.57 11.20 3.69
C ILE A 66 23.77 12.69 3.47
N ASP A 67 24.62 13.10 2.53
CA ASP A 67 24.84 14.52 2.21
C ASP A 67 23.51 15.23 1.88
N LEU A 68 22.71 14.61 1.03
CA LEU A 68 21.43 15.18 0.61
C LEU A 68 20.41 15.20 1.75
N VAL A 69 20.30 14.11 2.53
CA VAL A 69 19.43 14.05 3.72
C VAL A 69 19.80 15.14 4.74
N ASN A 70 21.10 15.31 4.99
CA ASN A 70 21.60 16.33 5.92
C ASN A 70 21.33 17.75 5.41
N GLN A 71 21.49 18.00 4.12
CA GLN A 71 21.21 19.31 3.50
C GLN A 71 19.77 19.78 3.78
N TYR A 72 18.81 18.86 3.76
CA TYR A 72 17.40 19.16 4.03
C TYR A 72 16.96 18.89 5.48
N ASN A 73 17.86 18.40 6.33
CA ASN A 73 17.57 17.98 7.70
C ASN A 73 16.39 16.99 7.79
N PHE A 74 16.29 16.08 6.84
CA PHE A 74 15.21 15.09 6.83
C PHE A 74 15.45 13.96 7.83
N PRO A 75 14.41 13.51 8.56
CA PRO A 75 14.48 12.32 9.41
C PRO A 75 14.39 11.06 8.54
N ALA A 76 15.50 10.67 7.91
CA ALA A 76 15.57 9.48 7.05
C ALA A 76 15.93 8.21 7.84
N THR A 77 15.62 7.04 7.28
CA THR A 77 15.95 5.73 7.84
C THR A 77 16.97 5.03 6.95
N PHE A 78 18.06 4.54 7.53
CA PHE A 78 19.08 3.75 6.85
C PHE A 78 19.07 2.32 7.39
N LEU A 79 18.67 1.36 6.56
CA LEU A 79 18.52 -0.05 6.91
C LEU A 79 19.71 -0.86 6.38
N PHE A 80 20.40 -1.59 7.26
CA PHE A 80 21.64 -2.28 6.89
C PHE A 80 21.48 -3.78 6.68
N GLN A 81 22.01 -4.31 5.58
CA GLN A 81 22.39 -5.72 5.51
C GLN A 81 23.52 -5.99 6.50
N TYR A 82 23.66 -7.25 6.92
CA TYR A 82 24.63 -7.63 7.94
C TYR A 82 26.09 -7.34 7.52
N ASP A 83 26.42 -7.54 6.24
CA ASP A 83 27.75 -7.30 5.69
C ASP A 83 28.13 -5.81 5.73
N ALA A 84 27.21 -4.92 5.35
CA ALA A 84 27.39 -3.48 5.46
C ALA A 84 27.41 -3.02 6.92
N LEU A 85 26.61 -3.64 7.80
CA LEU A 85 26.59 -3.35 9.24
C LEU A 85 27.97 -3.56 9.88
N ILE A 86 28.65 -4.66 9.54
CA ILE A 86 29.95 -5.01 10.14
C ILE A 86 31.14 -4.27 9.51
N ASN A 87 30.95 -3.57 8.38
CA ASN A 87 32.02 -2.84 7.73
C ASN A 87 32.42 -1.58 8.55
N PRO A 88 33.69 -1.46 8.99
CA PRO A 88 34.16 -0.30 9.77
C PRO A 88 34.00 1.05 9.06
N GLU A 89 34.09 1.09 7.72
CA GLU A 89 33.95 2.35 6.98
C GLU A 89 32.49 2.85 6.99
N TYR A 90 31.51 1.95 6.85
CA TYR A 90 30.10 2.33 7.02
C TYR A 90 29.81 2.78 8.45
N GLN A 91 30.34 2.07 9.45
CA GLN A 91 30.18 2.46 10.85
C GLN A 91 30.76 3.86 11.12
N LYS A 92 31.95 4.13 10.60
CA LYS A 92 32.60 5.45 10.68
C LYS A 92 31.74 6.51 10.01
N LEU A 93 31.33 6.29 8.77
CA LEU A 93 30.47 7.19 8.00
C LEU A 93 29.20 7.55 8.78
N MET A 94 28.49 6.56 9.30
CA MET A 94 27.25 6.78 10.06
C MET A 94 27.50 7.52 11.37
N LYS A 95 28.57 7.19 12.11
CA LYS A 95 28.90 7.84 13.40
C LYS A 95 29.37 9.29 13.23
N THR A 96 29.99 9.63 12.10
CA THR A 96 30.58 10.97 11.91
C THR A 96 29.72 11.91 11.07
N LYS A 97 28.91 11.37 10.15
CA LYS A 97 28.24 12.18 9.11
C LYS A 97 26.73 12.15 9.22
N LEU A 98 26.10 11.05 9.65
CA LEU A 98 24.64 10.96 9.68
C LEU A 98 24.04 11.88 10.74
N ASN A 99 23.00 12.63 10.36
CA ASN A 99 22.29 13.50 11.29
C ASN A 99 21.61 12.69 12.42
N PRO A 100 21.69 13.11 13.70
CA PRO A 100 21.01 12.45 14.81
C PRO A 100 19.48 12.32 14.70
N THR A 101 18.83 13.08 13.81
CA THR A 101 17.39 12.92 13.51
C THR A 101 17.08 11.70 12.65
N CYS A 102 18.10 11.08 12.05
CA CYS A 102 17.94 9.89 11.23
C CYS A 102 17.96 8.61 12.08
N GLU A 103 17.33 7.58 11.54
CA GLU A 103 17.28 6.24 12.12
C GLU A 103 18.29 5.30 11.46
N LEU A 104 18.93 4.46 12.27
CA LEU A 104 19.65 3.27 11.82
C LEU A 104 18.80 2.03 12.16
N GLY A 105 18.54 1.19 11.17
CA GLY A 105 17.76 -0.05 11.34
C GLY A 105 18.36 -1.22 10.57
N ALA A 106 17.58 -2.30 10.45
CA ALA A 106 18.02 -3.52 9.78
C ALA A 106 17.36 -3.70 8.40
N TRP A 107 18.16 -4.09 7.41
CA TRP A 107 17.68 -4.64 6.14
C TRP A 107 17.86 -6.15 6.16
N TRP A 108 16.74 -6.86 6.14
CA TRP A 108 16.64 -8.28 6.40
C TRP A 108 16.71 -9.08 5.11
N GLU A 109 17.91 -9.09 4.55
CA GLU A 109 18.32 -9.89 3.41
C GLU A 109 19.63 -10.58 3.78
N ILE A 110 19.67 -11.90 3.60
CA ILE A 110 20.65 -12.76 4.24
C ILE A 110 21.90 -12.88 3.37
N THR A 111 23.04 -12.50 3.94
CA THR A 111 24.35 -12.47 3.28
C THR A 111 25.28 -13.56 3.82
N GLN A 112 26.33 -13.90 3.07
CA GLN A 112 27.32 -14.89 3.50
C GLN A 112 27.91 -14.55 4.88
N PRO A 113 28.38 -13.32 5.17
CA PRO A 113 28.91 -12.99 6.49
C PRO A 113 27.89 -13.16 7.62
N HIS A 114 26.59 -12.97 7.34
CA HIS A 114 25.52 -13.18 8.32
C HIS A 114 25.38 -14.66 8.67
N VAL A 115 25.29 -15.50 7.65
CA VAL A 115 25.11 -16.96 7.77
C VAL A 115 26.30 -17.59 8.48
N GLU A 116 27.52 -17.20 8.10
CA GLU A 116 28.75 -17.69 8.73
C GLU A 116 28.89 -17.22 10.18
N ALA A 117 28.51 -15.97 10.49
CA ALA A 117 28.48 -15.49 11.88
C ALA A 117 27.44 -16.23 12.73
N ALA A 118 26.37 -16.73 12.12
CA ALA A 118 25.44 -17.66 12.73
C ALA A 118 25.94 -19.11 12.77
N GLY A 119 27.19 -19.40 12.36
CA GLY A 119 27.74 -20.75 12.34
C GLY A 119 26.94 -21.70 11.42
N LEU A 120 26.29 -21.14 10.41
CA LEU A 120 25.56 -21.87 9.38
C LEU A 120 26.42 -21.94 8.10
N LYS A 121 26.09 -22.88 7.21
CA LYS A 121 26.78 -23.02 5.93
C LYS A 121 26.17 -22.09 4.89
N TRP A 122 26.97 -21.23 4.28
CA TRP A 122 26.54 -20.43 3.12
C TRP A 122 26.24 -21.33 1.91
N ARG A 123 25.19 -20.97 1.17
CA ARG A 123 24.66 -21.77 0.05
C ARG A 123 24.75 -21.09 -1.32
N GLY A 124 25.11 -19.80 -1.36
CA GLY A 124 25.19 -19.02 -2.60
C GLY A 124 26.56 -19.12 -3.27
N GLU A 125 26.59 -18.85 -4.57
CA GLU A 125 27.81 -18.75 -5.38
C GLU A 125 28.59 -17.43 -5.18
N HIS A 126 27.96 -16.43 -4.57
CA HIS A 126 28.53 -15.11 -4.26
C HIS A 126 28.22 -14.74 -2.80
N SER A 127 28.91 -13.74 -2.23
CA SER A 127 28.69 -13.30 -0.84
C SER A 127 27.29 -12.71 -0.57
N TRP A 128 26.60 -12.32 -1.64
CA TRP A 128 25.19 -11.99 -1.69
C TRP A 128 24.60 -12.56 -3.00
N VAL A 129 23.39 -13.10 -2.94
CA VAL A 129 22.63 -13.62 -4.11
C VAL A 129 21.16 -13.23 -3.99
N SER A 130 20.43 -13.12 -5.11
CA SER A 130 18.98 -12.84 -5.11
C SER A 130 18.11 -14.10 -5.05
N THR A 131 18.69 -15.30 -5.07
CA THR A 131 17.95 -16.56 -5.03
C THR A 131 17.14 -16.68 -3.74
N ALA A 132 15.81 -16.79 -3.84
CA ALA A 132 14.90 -16.54 -2.72
C ALA A 132 15.16 -17.40 -1.48
N ASN A 133 15.40 -18.70 -1.65
CA ASN A 133 15.69 -19.59 -0.52
C ASN A 133 17.04 -19.35 0.16
N ILE A 134 17.89 -18.49 -0.39
CA ILE A 134 19.17 -18.09 0.20
C ILE A 134 19.06 -16.67 0.75
N ALA A 135 18.49 -15.76 -0.04
CA ALA A 135 18.39 -14.34 0.28
C ALA A 135 17.41 -14.04 1.43
N PHE A 136 16.42 -14.91 1.67
CA PHE A 136 15.37 -14.67 2.66
C PHE A 136 15.26 -15.78 3.69
N THR A 137 14.88 -15.39 4.90
CA THR A 137 14.64 -16.29 6.05
C THR A 137 13.63 -17.42 5.82
N PRO A 138 12.59 -17.32 4.96
CA PRO A 138 11.74 -18.46 4.65
C PRO A 138 12.49 -19.66 4.06
N GLY A 139 13.71 -19.48 3.53
CA GLY A 139 14.56 -20.58 3.05
C GLY A 139 15.39 -21.29 4.12
N TYR A 140 15.24 -20.90 5.39
CA TYR A 140 15.93 -21.45 6.56
C TYR A 140 14.92 -22.10 7.51
N THR A 141 15.37 -23.06 8.32
CA THR A 141 14.57 -23.66 9.41
C THR A 141 14.24 -22.63 10.50
N LEU A 142 13.20 -22.87 11.30
CA LEU A 142 12.80 -21.95 12.37
C LEU A 142 13.96 -21.64 13.34
N GLU A 143 14.72 -22.65 13.74
CA GLU A 143 15.90 -22.49 14.61
C GLU A 143 16.98 -21.63 13.93
N GLU A 144 17.25 -21.87 12.65
CA GLU A 144 18.21 -21.05 11.89
C GLU A 144 17.74 -19.60 11.74
N ARG A 145 16.44 -19.36 11.52
CA ARG A 145 15.86 -18.00 11.47
C ARG A 145 16.10 -17.27 12.79
N GLU A 146 15.79 -17.89 13.91
CA GLU A 146 16.01 -17.32 15.25
C GLU A 146 17.49 -17.03 15.51
N LYS A 147 18.38 -17.95 15.12
CA LYS A 147 19.83 -17.78 15.24
C LYS A 147 20.35 -16.61 14.41
N LEU A 148 19.87 -16.46 13.17
CA LEU A 148 20.19 -15.32 12.31
C LEU A 148 19.73 -14.00 12.96
N VAL A 149 18.53 -13.97 13.54
CA VAL A 149 18.03 -12.80 14.31
C VAL A 149 18.95 -12.48 15.47
N ASP A 150 19.29 -13.46 16.29
CA ASP A 150 20.10 -13.25 17.48
C ASP A 150 21.48 -12.66 17.15
N VAL A 151 22.13 -13.19 16.11
CA VAL A 151 23.45 -12.73 15.65
C VAL A 151 23.39 -11.30 15.13
N TYR A 152 22.39 -10.98 14.29
CA TYR A 152 22.23 -9.63 13.76
C TYR A 152 22.02 -8.63 14.90
N MET A 153 21.08 -8.93 15.80
CA MET A 153 20.69 -8.04 16.89
C MET A 153 21.85 -7.83 17.88
N ALA A 154 22.60 -8.89 18.20
CA ALA A 154 23.78 -8.80 19.04
C ALA A 154 24.86 -7.89 18.41
N LYS A 155 25.16 -8.08 17.13
CA LYS A 155 26.16 -7.28 16.41
C LYS A 155 25.75 -5.82 16.29
N PHE A 156 24.47 -5.54 16.00
CA PHE A 156 23.96 -4.18 15.94
C PHE A 156 24.09 -3.48 17.30
N LYS A 157 23.73 -4.16 18.40
CA LYS A 157 23.87 -3.61 19.76
C LYS A 157 25.32 -3.40 20.16
N GLU A 158 26.24 -4.28 19.77
CA GLU A 158 27.68 -4.10 19.99
C GLU A 158 28.19 -2.81 19.34
N ILE A 159 27.78 -2.52 18.10
CA ILE A 159 28.28 -1.38 17.31
C ILE A 159 27.65 -0.05 17.75
N TYR A 160 26.34 -0.05 18.04
CA TYR A 160 25.53 1.16 18.24
C TYR A 160 24.96 1.30 19.66
N GLY A 161 25.20 0.34 20.56
CA GLY A 161 24.76 0.37 21.96
C GLY A 161 23.27 0.10 22.19
N LYS A 162 22.47 -0.07 21.14
CA LYS A 162 21.01 -0.31 21.18
C LYS A 162 20.61 -1.32 20.11
N TYR A 163 19.45 -1.97 20.26
CA TYR A 163 18.87 -2.79 19.18
C TYR A 163 18.20 -1.90 18.13
N PRO A 164 18.16 -2.32 16.85
CA PRO A 164 17.41 -1.59 15.83
C PRO A 164 15.92 -1.59 16.18
N LYS A 165 15.22 -0.51 15.83
CA LYS A 165 13.78 -0.37 16.08
C LYS A 165 12.94 -0.65 14.86
N SER A 166 13.48 -0.41 13.67
CA SER A 166 12.87 -0.82 12.40
C SER A 166 13.66 -1.91 11.70
N VAL A 167 12.92 -2.83 11.07
CA VAL A 167 13.47 -3.91 10.23
C VAL A 167 12.69 -3.99 8.91
N GLY A 168 13.35 -3.74 7.78
CA GLY A 168 12.75 -3.88 6.45
C GLY A 168 13.21 -5.14 5.73
N SER A 169 12.40 -5.68 4.83
CA SER A 169 12.79 -6.77 3.93
C SER A 169 11.94 -6.73 2.68
N TRP A 170 12.44 -7.16 1.54
CA TRP A 170 11.55 -7.41 0.40
C TRP A 170 10.49 -8.47 0.72
N TYR A 171 10.88 -9.51 1.45
CA TYR A 171 10.04 -10.64 1.79
C TYR A 171 10.22 -11.04 3.27
N VAL A 172 9.26 -10.66 4.11
CA VAL A 172 9.27 -10.94 5.55
C VAL A 172 8.32 -12.09 5.91
N ASP A 173 8.73 -13.01 6.78
CA ASP A 173 7.86 -14.07 7.32
C ASP A 173 7.40 -13.82 8.75
N SER A 174 6.25 -14.42 9.10
CA SER A 174 5.60 -14.18 10.40
C SER A 174 6.44 -14.66 11.58
N HIS A 175 7.12 -15.80 11.46
CA HIS A 175 7.90 -16.36 12.57
C HIS A 175 9.07 -15.44 12.90
N THR A 176 9.85 -15.07 11.90
CA THR A 176 10.98 -14.16 12.06
C THR A 176 10.54 -12.81 12.62
N LEU A 177 9.48 -12.21 12.08
CA LEU A 177 8.98 -10.92 12.54
C LEU A 177 8.46 -10.97 13.98
N GLU A 178 7.70 -12.01 14.34
CA GLU A 178 7.19 -12.18 15.70
C GLU A 178 8.34 -12.40 16.70
N TYR A 179 9.36 -13.17 16.32
CA TYR A 179 10.53 -13.41 17.16
C TYR A 179 11.32 -12.12 17.42
N MET A 180 11.57 -11.31 16.38
CA MET A 180 12.19 -10.00 16.52
C MET A 180 11.39 -9.08 17.46
N TYR A 181 10.06 -9.12 17.35
CA TYR A 181 9.20 -8.34 18.23
C TYR A 181 9.29 -8.82 19.69
N LYS A 182 9.04 -10.10 19.95
CA LYS A 182 8.95 -10.66 21.31
C LYS A 182 10.29 -10.54 22.05
N LYS A 183 11.41 -10.80 21.37
CA LYS A 183 12.73 -10.84 22.00
C LYS A 183 13.46 -9.50 22.00
N TYR A 184 13.32 -8.72 20.93
CA TYR A 184 14.12 -7.50 20.73
C TYR A 184 13.30 -6.20 20.72
N GLY A 185 11.97 -6.29 20.68
CA GLY A 185 11.08 -5.13 20.80
C GLY A 185 11.24 -4.14 19.65
N ILE A 186 11.34 -4.66 18.42
CA ILE A 186 11.19 -3.84 17.21
C ILE A 186 9.79 -3.22 17.19
N VAL A 187 9.65 -2.06 16.55
CA VAL A 187 8.40 -1.28 16.57
C VAL A 187 7.80 -1.04 15.20
N ALA A 188 8.57 -1.24 14.13
CA ALA A 188 8.13 -1.07 12.75
C ALA A 188 8.81 -2.09 11.84
N SER A 189 8.14 -2.45 10.76
CA SER A 189 8.72 -3.16 9.64
C SER A 189 8.24 -2.58 8.31
N CYS A 190 8.88 -2.93 7.21
CA CYS A 190 8.43 -2.56 5.88
C CYS A 190 8.71 -3.69 4.88
N ASN A 191 7.85 -3.80 3.85
CA ASN A 191 8.01 -4.80 2.80
C ASN A 191 7.68 -4.31 1.40
N CYS A 192 8.08 -5.09 0.38
CA CYS A 192 7.85 -4.75 -1.01
C CYS A 192 6.34 -4.60 -1.29
N LYS A 193 5.95 -3.64 -2.13
CA LYS A 193 4.61 -3.52 -2.71
C LYS A 193 4.19 -4.82 -3.42
N ASP A 194 2.97 -4.83 -3.96
CA ASP A 194 2.58 -5.89 -4.89
C ASP A 194 3.58 -5.95 -6.06
N GLN A 195 3.99 -7.17 -6.38
CA GLN A 195 5.02 -7.47 -7.36
C GLN A 195 4.83 -8.89 -7.88
N VAL A 196 4.88 -9.04 -9.20
CA VAL A 196 4.79 -10.34 -9.87
C VAL A 196 6.07 -10.60 -10.65
N GLY A 197 6.71 -11.74 -10.38
CA GLY A 197 7.81 -12.27 -11.19
C GLY A 197 9.17 -11.57 -11.08
N THR A 198 9.37 -10.63 -10.16
CA THR A 198 10.61 -9.85 -10.07
C THR A 198 11.46 -10.27 -8.87
N ASP A 199 12.79 -10.36 -9.05
CA ASP A 199 13.79 -10.65 -8.01
C ASP A 199 13.59 -11.94 -7.19
N GLY A 200 12.95 -12.94 -7.81
CA GLY A 200 12.76 -14.24 -7.17
C GLY A 200 11.59 -14.27 -6.19
N TYR A 201 10.67 -13.31 -6.20
CA TYR A 201 9.47 -13.41 -5.39
C TYR A 201 8.25 -12.78 -6.04
N THR A 202 7.08 -13.29 -5.67
CA THR A 202 5.78 -12.72 -6.01
C THR A 202 5.02 -12.44 -4.73
N LEU A 203 4.52 -11.22 -4.62
CA LEU A 203 3.69 -10.70 -3.54
C LEU A 203 2.44 -10.16 -4.23
N TRP A 204 1.31 -10.87 -4.14
CA TRP A 204 0.12 -10.48 -4.91
C TRP A 204 -1.17 -10.64 -4.12
N GLY A 205 -1.99 -9.60 -4.09
CA GLY A 205 -3.28 -9.69 -3.41
C GLY A 205 -3.30 -9.13 -1.99
N GLY A 206 -2.15 -8.77 -1.40
CA GLY A 206 -2.03 -8.34 0.01
C GLY A 206 -2.53 -6.93 0.27
N TYR A 207 -2.40 -6.47 1.51
CA TYR A 207 -2.76 -5.09 1.88
C TYR A 207 -2.01 -4.10 0.95
N TRP A 208 -2.75 -3.28 0.19
CA TRP A 208 -2.21 -2.71 -1.04
C TRP A 208 -1.13 -1.63 -0.80
N ASN A 209 -1.39 -0.66 0.08
CA ASN A 209 -0.47 0.44 0.43
C ASN A 209 -0.60 0.79 1.92
N GLN A 210 0.08 1.83 2.42
CA GLN A 210 0.11 2.24 3.83
C GLN A 210 0.72 1.17 4.74
N ALA A 211 0.05 0.80 5.84
CA ALA A 211 0.57 -0.17 6.79
C ALA A 211 -0.54 -0.99 7.45
N TYR A 212 -0.17 -2.19 7.87
CA TYR A 212 -1.05 -3.16 8.51
C TYR A 212 -0.29 -3.94 9.59
N TYR A 213 -1.02 -4.46 10.57
CA TYR A 213 -0.49 -5.50 11.44
C TYR A 213 -0.64 -6.87 10.78
N PRO A 214 0.45 -7.62 10.59
CA PRO A 214 0.38 -8.92 9.94
C PRO A 214 -0.16 -10.03 10.86
N SER A 215 -0.68 -11.09 10.24
CA SER A 215 -1.02 -12.35 10.92
C SER A 215 0.23 -13.12 11.32
N LYS A 216 0.16 -13.78 12.48
CA LYS A 216 1.14 -14.76 12.98
C LYS A 216 1.29 -15.97 12.06
N LEU A 217 0.30 -16.24 11.18
CA LEU A 217 0.34 -17.37 10.27
C LEU A 217 0.77 -17.00 8.84
N ASN A 218 0.59 -15.74 8.44
CA ASN A 218 1.00 -15.24 7.14
C ASN A 218 1.25 -13.73 7.19
N ALA A 219 2.51 -13.33 7.06
CA ALA A 219 2.94 -11.95 7.23
C ALA A 219 2.46 -11.04 6.10
N TYR A 220 1.96 -11.60 5.00
CA TYR A 220 1.39 -10.84 3.90
C TYR A 220 -0.07 -10.44 4.11
N MET A 221 -0.74 -11.07 5.08
CA MET A 221 -2.14 -10.79 5.41
C MET A 221 -2.27 -9.99 6.70
N PRO A 222 -3.22 -9.04 6.77
CA PRO A 222 -3.59 -8.43 8.03
C PRO A 222 -4.15 -9.44 9.03
N ALA A 223 -3.84 -9.25 10.30
CA ALA A 223 -4.57 -9.89 11.39
C ALA A 223 -5.95 -9.22 11.58
N GLN A 224 -6.94 -10.05 11.87
CA GLN A 224 -8.32 -9.68 12.18
C GLN A 224 -8.56 -9.65 13.70
N THR A 225 -7.79 -10.41 14.48
CA THR A 225 -7.90 -10.50 15.94
C THR A 225 -6.57 -10.26 16.65
N ASP A 226 -6.64 -9.89 17.93
CA ASP A 226 -5.44 -9.64 18.75
C ASP A 226 -4.64 -10.94 18.98
N GLU A 227 -5.30 -12.10 18.95
CA GLU A 227 -4.69 -13.41 19.11
C GLU A 227 -3.72 -13.73 17.97
N TYR A 228 -4.12 -13.44 16.73
CA TYR A 228 -3.31 -13.68 15.54
C TYR A 228 -2.44 -12.48 15.15
N GLN A 229 -2.52 -11.36 15.85
CA GLN A 229 -1.78 -10.14 15.50
C GLN A 229 -0.32 -10.21 15.94
N ILE A 230 0.60 -9.91 15.01
CA ILE A 230 1.94 -9.45 15.36
C ILE A 230 1.86 -7.92 15.52
N PRO A 231 2.10 -7.34 16.71
CA PRO A 231 1.92 -5.91 16.98
C PRO A 231 3.11 -5.06 16.50
N VAL A 232 3.52 -5.30 15.25
CA VAL A 232 4.52 -4.55 14.50
C VAL A 232 3.89 -4.19 13.15
N PRO A 233 3.60 -2.91 12.88
CA PRO A 233 3.04 -2.52 11.59
C PRO A 233 4.08 -2.72 10.48
N VAL A 234 3.63 -3.30 9.36
CA VAL A 234 4.41 -3.47 8.13
C VAL A 234 3.98 -2.40 7.14
N PHE A 235 4.88 -1.46 6.84
CA PHE A 235 4.68 -0.40 5.85
C PHE A 235 5.01 -0.86 4.43
N ARG A 236 4.13 -0.56 3.46
CA ARG A 236 4.28 -0.96 2.04
C ARG A 236 5.21 0.00 1.30
N MET A 237 6.32 -0.51 0.75
CA MET A 237 7.38 0.32 0.16
C MET A 237 7.13 0.72 -1.31
N LEU A 238 8.03 1.57 -1.81
CA LEU A 238 8.23 1.99 -3.20
C LEU A 238 7.23 3.00 -3.77
N GLY A 239 6.20 3.41 -3.03
CA GLY A 239 5.28 4.46 -3.50
C GLY A 239 4.68 4.13 -4.88
N SER A 240 3.99 3.00 -4.95
CA SER A 240 3.41 2.44 -6.17
C SER A 240 2.42 3.39 -6.87
N ASP A 241 2.48 3.51 -8.20
CA ASP A 241 1.46 4.23 -8.96
C ASP A 241 0.07 3.60 -8.71
N PRO A 242 -0.91 4.38 -8.21
CA PRO A 242 -2.25 3.88 -7.87
C PRO A 242 -3.09 3.52 -9.09
N MET A 243 -2.79 4.08 -10.25
CA MET A 243 -3.53 3.93 -11.49
C MET A 243 -2.94 2.83 -12.36
N TYR A 244 -1.64 2.89 -12.63
CA TYR A 244 -0.99 2.18 -13.72
C TYR A 244 -0.10 1.02 -13.29
N GLN A 245 0.45 1.02 -12.07
CA GLN A 245 1.32 -0.08 -11.62
C GLN A 245 0.59 -1.42 -11.68
N TYR A 246 -0.66 -1.45 -11.20
CA TYR A 246 -1.44 -2.69 -11.11
C TYR A 246 -1.57 -3.39 -12.47
N ASP A 247 -1.83 -2.65 -13.55
CA ASP A 247 -1.98 -3.20 -14.91
C ASP A 247 -0.64 -3.33 -15.67
N ALA A 248 0.50 -2.93 -15.11
CA ALA A 248 1.79 -2.93 -15.80
C ALA A 248 2.27 -4.37 -16.03
N GLY A 249 2.02 -4.94 -17.21
CA GLY A 249 2.30 -6.37 -17.49
C GLY A 249 1.09 -7.29 -17.28
N ILE A 250 -0.11 -6.73 -17.26
CA ILE A 250 -1.39 -7.45 -17.16
C ILE A 250 -1.45 -8.71 -18.03
N GLY A 251 -1.96 -9.81 -17.45
CA GLY A 251 -2.10 -11.09 -18.13
C GLY A 251 -0.78 -11.85 -18.37
N SER A 252 0.35 -11.30 -17.93
CA SER A 252 1.68 -11.91 -18.04
C SER A 252 2.19 -12.46 -16.70
N ASN A 253 3.42 -12.99 -16.68
CA ASN A 253 4.06 -13.51 -15.48
C ASN A 253 5.01 -12.51 -14.81
N HIS A 254 5.06 -11.26 -15.28
CA HIS A 254 5.96 -10.22 -14.76
C HIS A 254 5.26 -8.87 -14.72
N GLN A 255 5.51 -8.10 -13.66
CA GLN A 255 5.01 -6.73 -13.54
C GLN A 255 6.09 -5.70 -13.94
N GLY A 256 5.70 -4.65 -14.67
CA GLY A 256 6.54 -3.46 -14.84
C GLY A 256 6.70 -2.69 -13.52
N VAL A 257 7.54 -1.64 -13.52
CA VAL A 257 7.80 -0.83 -12.32
C VAL A 257 7.49 0.65 -12.60
N ILE A 258 6.47 1.17 -11.93
CA ILE A 258 5.99 2.55 -11.94
C ILE A 258 5.81 2.96 -10.47
N THR A 259 6.88 3.52 -9.91
CA THR A 259 7.06 3.74 -8.47
C THR A 259 7.69 5.09 -8.20
N LEU A 260 7.71 5.53 -6.93
CA LEU A 260 8.42 6.74 -6.50
C LEU A 260 9.95 6.58 -6.48
N GLU A 261 10.46 5.39 -6.78
CA GLU A 261 11.90 5.14 -6.85
C GLU A 261 12.58 6.10 -7.85
N PRO A 262 13.69 6.74 -7.45
CA PRO A 262 14.28 7.88 -8.16
C PRO A 262 15.01 7.50 -9.47
N VAL A 263 14.98 6.22 -9.85
CA VAL A 263 15.73 5.66 -10.98
C VAL A 263 14.86 5.46 -12.22
N TYR A 264 13.55 5.33 -12.07
CA TYR A 264 12.63 4.99 -13.17
C TYR A 264 12.07 6.23 -13.85
N THR A 265 12.29 6.33 -15.17
CA THR A 265 11.85 7.46 -16.01
C THR A 265 10.33 7.56 -16.15
N GLU A 266 9.62 6.44 -16.06
CA GLU A 266 8.15 6.40 -16.06
C GLU A 266 7.55 6.67 -14.67
N GLY A 267 8.40 6.83 -13.64
CA GLY A 267 8.01 7.01 -12.24
C GLY A 267 8.83 8.10 -11.55
N GLY A 268 9.48 7.76 -10.44
CA GLY A 268 10.11 8.70 -9.51
C GLY A 268 11.25 9.55 -10.07
N LYS A 269 11.82 9.20 -11.23
CA LYS A 269 12.79 10.06 -11.93
C LYS A 269 12.11 11.17 -12.77
N SER A 270 10.81 11.05 -13.04
CA SER A 270 10.03 12.03 -13.81
C SER A 270 9.33 13.02 -12.89
N LYS A 271 9.70 14.32 -13.00
CA LYS A 271 9.04 15.39 -12.24
C LYS A 271 7.53 15.44 -12.48
N LYS A 272 7.09 15.25 -13.74
CA LYS A 272 5.66 15.25 -14.08
C LYS A 272 4.92 14.16 -13.31
N TRP A 273 5.51 12.97 -13.23
CA TRP A 273 4.92 11.86 -12.50
C TRP A 273 4.95 12.11 -10.98
N VAL A 274 6.06 12.60 -10.44
CA VAL A 274 6.18 12.91 -9.00
C VAL A 274 5.20 13.99 -8.56
N ASP A 275 5.00 15.06 -9.34
CA ASP A 275 4.02 16.11 -9.03
C ASP A 275 2.60 15.52 -8.96
N TYR A 276 2.25 14.64 -9.90
CA TYR A 276 0.99 13.90 -9.93
C TYR A 276 0.82 12.98 -8.72
N PHE A 277 1.84 12.19 -8.41
CA PHE A 277 1.82 11.24 -7.30
C PHE A 277 1.73 11.97 -5.95
N LEU A 278 2.51 13.04 -5.75
CA LEU A 278 2.43 13.83 -4.52
C LEU A 278 1.08 14.53 -4.35
N LYS A 279 0.44 14.96 -5.44
CA LYS A 279 -0.93 15.48 -5.39
C LYS A 279 -1.90 14.42 -4.88
N THR A 280 -1.78 13.18 -5.38
CA THR A 280 -2.56 12.04 -4.89
C THR A 280 -2.35 11.84 -3.38
N ILE A 281 -1.11 11.87 -2.91
CA ILE A 281 -0.82 11.68 -1.48
C ILE A 281 -1.44 12.81 -0.66
N VAL A 282 -1.26 14.07 -1.08
CA VAL A 282 -1.56 15.24 -0.26
C VAL A 282 -3.03 15.63 -0.28
N ASP A 283 -3.66 15.64 -1.45
CA ASP A 283 -4.93 16.34 -1.64
C ASP A 283 -6.16 15.42 -1.57
N GLU A 284 -5.98 14.12 -1.87
CA GLU A 284 -7.10 13.20 -2.06
C GLU A 284 -7.54 12.50 -0.76
N PRO A 285 -8.82 12.03 -0.68
CA PRO A 285 -9.32 11.23 0.44
C PRO A 285 -8.52 9.93 0.67
N CYS A 286 -8.28 9.59 1.93
CA CYS A 286 -7.41 8.46 2.32
C CYS A 286 -7.83 7.71 3.60
N LEU A 287 -8.96 8.07 4.22
CA LEU A 287 -9.41 7.57 5.53
C LEU A 287 -8.37 7.82 6.63
N ALA A 288 -7.81 6.79 7.26
CA ALA A 288 -6.99 6.90 8.45
C ALA A 288 -5.68 7.69 8.23
N PHE A 289 -4.99 7.48 7.10
CA PHE A 289 -3.79 8.22 6.70
C PHE A 289 -3.38 7.90 5.25
N ASN A 290 -2.56 8.76 4.68
CA ASN A 290 -1.89 8.50 3.40
C ASN A 290 -0.39 8.29 3.62
N TYR A 291 0.24 7.49 2.76
CA TYR A 291 1.62 7.05 2.93
C TYR A 291 2.30 6.80 1.60
N ALA A 292 3.59 7.17 1.53
CA ALA A 292 4.51 6.60 0.56
C ALA A 292 5.91 6.46 1.18
N GLN A 293 6.66 5.48 0.67
CA GLN A 293 8.10 5.40 0.93
C GLN A 293 8.86 5.99 -0.26
N ALA A 294 9.83 6.86 0.05
CA ALA A 294 10.84 7.41 -0.85
C ALA A 294 12.24 6.97 -0.37
N GLY A 295 13.29 7.32 -1.11
CA GLY A 295 14.64 6.77 -0.90
C GLY A 295 14.90 5.57 -1.80
N GLN A 296 16.11 5.00 -1.75
CA GLN A 296 16.49 3.92 -2.67
C GLN A 296 17.60 3.04 -2.12
N GLU A 297 17.65 1.80 -2.61
CA GLU A 297 18.81 0.93 -2.46
C GLU A 297 20.08 1.58 -2.99
N ASN A 298 21.19 1.45 -2.27
CA ASN A 298 22.48 1.90 -2.76
C ASN A 298 22.99 1.10 -3.99
N SER A 299 22.41 -0.09 -4.25
CA SER A 299 22.73 -0.93 -5.40
C SER A 299 22.49 -0.24 -6.75
N PHE A 300 21.55 0.69 -6.82
CA PHE A 300 21.27 1.45 -8.04
C PHE A 300 22.31 2.53 -8.36
N THR A 301 23.25 2.76 -7.44
CA THR A 301 24.34 3.74 -7.52
C THR A 301 23.88 5.20 -7.59
N TRP A 302 24.74 6.13 -7.15
CA TRP A 302 24.44 7.56 -7.13
C TRP A 302 24.11 8.10 -8.53
N SER A 303 24.86 7.70 -9.55
CA SER A 303 24.65 8.14 -10.93
C SER A 303 23.26 7.76 -11.46
N GLY A 304 22.71 6.61 -11.02
CA GLY A 304 21.37 6.17 -11.37
C GLY A 304 20.26 7.01 -10.74
N MET A 305 20.43 7.43 -9.49
CA MET A 305 19.37 8.04 -8.67
C MET A 305 19.46 9.56 -8.48
N VAL A 306 20.61 10.18 -8.75
CA VAL A 306 20.90 11.58 -8.40
C VAL A 306 19.87 12.56 -8.94
N GLU A 307 19.49 12.41 -10.22
CA GLU A 307 18.51 13.30 -10.86
C GLU A 307 17.13 13.21 -10.20
N GLY A 308 16.68 11.99 -9.87
CA GLY A 308 15.40 11.77 -9.18
C GLY A 308 15.43 12.32 -7.75
N LEU A 309 16.48 12.03 -6.99
CA LEU A 309 16.58 12.48 -5.59
C LEU A 309 16.71 14.01 -5.46
N ILE A 310 17.58 14.64 -6.25
CA ILE A 310 17.74 16.12 -6.25
C ILE A 310 16.43 16.81 -6.66
N MET A 311 15.61 16.19 -7.49
CA MET A 311 14.29 16.69 -7.85
C MET A 311 13.26 16.49 -6.75
N GLN A 312 13.20 15.29 -6.15
CA GLN A 312 12.19 14.92 -5.14
C GLN A 312 12.35 15.68 -3.81
N PHE A 313 13.58 15.81 -3.31
CA PHE A 313 13.84 16.36 -1.97
C PHE A 313 13.33 17.80 -1.76
N PRO A 314 13.56 18.76 -2.68
CA PRO A 314 12.96 20.10 -2.57
C PRO A 314 11.42 20.08 -2.53
N LEU A 315 10.78 19.14 -3.24
CA LEU A 315 9.32 19.01 -3.23
C LEU A 315 8.83 18.54 -1.86
N PHE A 316 9.50 17.54 -1.28
CA PHE A 316 9.18 17.05 0.07
C PHE A 316 9.40 18.15 1.12
N ASP A 317 10.51 18.90 1.04
CA ASP A 317 10.81 20.00 1.95
C ASP A 317 9.74 21.10 1.88
N SER A 318 9.35 21.50 0.67
CA SER A 318 8.30 22.50 0.45
C SER A 318 6.96 22.06 1.03
N LEU A 319 6.55 20.81 0.78
CA LEU A 319 5.30 20.27 1.30
C LEU A 319 5.32 20.11 2.84
N SER A 320 6.46 19.68 3.39
CA SER A 320 6.67 19.55 4.84
C SER A 320 6.57 20.91 5.54
N LYS A 321 7.29 21.92 5.05
CA LYS A 321 7.22 23.31 5.57
C LYS A 321 5.83 23.92 5.45
N ALA A 322 5.06 23.53 4.44
CA ALA A 322 3.67 23.93 4.28
C ALA A 322 2.68 23.16 5.18
N GLY A 323 3.16 22.21 6.00
CA GLY A 323 2.33 21.36 6.86
C GLY A 323 1.44 20.38 6.09
N LYS A 324 1.78 20.09 4.83
CA LYS A 324 0.99 19.22 3.94
C LYS A 324 1.37 17.75 4.07
N ILE A 325 2.61 17.46 4.43
CA ILE A 325 3.12 16.13 4.75
C ILE A 325 3.93 16.15 6.03
N ARG A 326 4.09 14.98 6.65
CA ARG A 326 5.10 14.70 7.66
C ARG A 326 6.18 13.84 7.00
N VAL A 327 7.43 14.27 7.10
CA VAL A 327 8.58 13.41 6.79
C VAL A 327 8.99 12.78 8.11
N GLU A 328 8.97 11.46 8.19
CA GLU A 328 9.21 10.70 9.43
C GLU A 328 10.23 9.58 9.17
N THR A 329 10.94 9.15 10.21
CA THR A 329 11.62 7.85 10.21
C THR A 329 10.60 6.71 10.25
N LEU A 330 11.04 5.49 9.92
CA LEU A 330 10.18 4.31 10.00
C LEU A 330 9.81 4.00 11.45
N GLU A 331 10.72 4.22 12.41
CA GLU A 331 10.46 4.09 13.84
C GLU A 331 9.38 5.06 14.33
N GLU A 332 9.46 6.34 13.94
CA GLU A 332 8.45 7.35 14.29
C GLU A 332 7.07 6.96 13.75
N SER A 333 7.00 6.59 12.47
CA SER A 333 5.77 6.08 11.86
C SER A 333 5.21 4.86 12.59
N GLY A 334 6.05 3.89 12.94
CA GLY A 334 5.61 2.66 13.62
C GLY A 334 5.13 2.91 15.05
N ARG A 335 5.79 3.80 15.79
CA ARG A 335 5.34 4.22 17.13
C ARG A 335 4.02 4.96 17.07
N TRP A 336 3.90 5.94 16.16
CA TRP A 336 2.66 6.66 15.93
C TRP A 336 1.53 5.71 15.56
N PHE A 337 1.74 4.79 14.61
CA PHE A 337 0.72 3.84 14.18
C PHE A 337 0.22 2.99 15.35
N LYS A 338 1.13 2.48 16.19
CA LYS A 338 0.79 1.71 17.40
C LYS A 338 0.05 2.49 18.46
N GLU A 339 0.35 3.78 18.59
CA GLU A 339 -0.39 4.65 19.51
C GLU A 339 -1.82 4.92 19.00
N GLN A 340 -2.00 5.08 17.69
CA GLN A 340 -3.28 5.44 17.11
C GLN A 340 -4.22 4.24 16.90
N PHE A 341 -3.67 3.07 16.58
CA PHE A 341 -4.44 1.96 16.06
C PHE A 341 -4.13 0.67 16.83
N PRO A 342 -5.09 0.10 17.58
CA PRO A 342 -4.90 -1.20 18.21
C PRO A 342 -4.90 -2.35 17.18
N LYS A 343 -5.57 -2.15 16.04
CA LYS A 343 -5.67 -3.09 14.91
C LYS A 343 -5.50 -2.34 13.59
N THR A 344 -5.25 -3.05 12.50
CA THR A 344 -5.11 -2.45 11.17
C THR A 344 -6.34 -1.60 10.84
N PRO A 345 -6.20 -0.27 10.65
CA PRO A 345 -7.32 0.61 10.32
C PRO A 345 -7.69 0.47 8.84
N ALA A 346 -8.89 0.90 8.47
CA ALA A 346 -9.20 1.07 7.06
C ALA A 346 -8.45 2.27 6.45
N THR A 347 -7.89 2.10 5.26
CA THR A 347 -7.21 3.13 4.49
C THR A 347 -7.71 3.18 3.06
N ALA A 348 -7.53 4.33 2.41
CA ALA A 348 -7.84 4.49 0.99
C ALA A 348 -6.70 5.20 0.26
N ILE A 349 -6.61 4.96 -1.04
CA ILE A 349 -5.76 5.74 -1.96
C ILE A 349 -6.62 6.10 -3.16
N THR A 350 -6.88 7.40 -3.29
CA THR A 350 -7.79 7.96 -4.29
C THR A 350 -6.99 8.76 -5.29
N THR A 351 -7.20 8.52 -6.58
CA THR A 351 -6.52 9.25 -7.65
C THR A 351 -7.48 9.58 -8.77
N LEU A 352 -7.89 10.84 -8.83
CA LEU A 352 -8.91 11.33 -9.77
C LEU A 352 -8.33 12.16 -10.93
N ALA A 353 -7.03 12.45 -10.87
CA ALA A 353 -6.27 13.01 -11.97
C ALA A 353 -5.50 11.90 -12.69
N ASP A 354 -5.17 12.13 -13.95
CA ASP A 354 -4.47 11.16 -14.79
C ASP A 354 -3.20 11.78 -15.38
N VAL A 355 -2.03 11.22 -15.05
CA VAL A 355 -0.73 11.68 -15.56
C VAL A 355 -0.57 11.49 -17.07
N ARG A 356 -1.27 10.52 -17.67
CA ARG A 356 -1.25 10.22 -19.11
C ARG A 356 -2.36 10.94 -19.88
N ASN A 357 -3.29 11.60 -19.19
CA ASN A 357 -4.45 12.28 -19.78
C ASN A 357 -5.36 11.35 -20.61
N GLU A 358 -5.49 10.08 -20.21
CA GLU A 358 -6.39 9.10 -20.81
C GLU A 358 -7.80 9.17 -20.22
N GLY A 359 -7.97 9.91 -19.11
CA GLY A 359 -9.23 10.10 -18.41
C GLY A 359 -9.46 9.07 -17.32
N ASN A 360 -8.44 8.29 -16.97
CA ASN A 360 -8.55 7.22 -15.99
C ASN A 360 -8.70 7.78 -14.57
N LYS A 361 -9.42 7.05 -13.71
CA LYS A 361 -9.48 7.29 -12.26
C LYS A 361 -9.30 5.98 -11.51
N SER A 362 -8.80 6.03 -10.28
CA SER A 362 -8.70 4.85 -9.43
C SER A 362 -8.99 5.16 -7.97
N VAL A 363 -9.70 4.26 -7.29
CA VAL A 363 -9.98 4.34 -5.86
C VAL A 363 -9.70 2.98 -5.23
N TRP A 364 -8.63 2.91 -4.43
CA TRP A 364 -8.30 1.76 -3.60
C TRP A 364 -8.93 1.91 -2.21
N TYR A 365 -9.48 0.82 -1.70
CA TYR A 365 -9.89 0.66 -0.30
C TYR A 365 -9.18 -0.56 0.28
N ASN A 366 -8.68 -0.43 1.51
CA ASN A 366 -8.09 -1.52 2.26
C ASN A 366 -8.65 -1.54 3.68
N SER A 367 -8.88 -2.74 4.19
CA SER A 367 -9.18 -3.01 5.59
C SER A 367 -8.42 -4.28 6.03
N ARG A 368 -8.60 -4.68 7.29
CA ARG A 368 -8.08 -5.95 7.79
C ARG A 368 -8.77 -7.19 7.23
N PHE A 369 -9.88 -7.03 6.50
CA PHE A 369 -10.65 -8.14 5.94
C PHE A 369 -10.51 -8.27 4.43
N TYR A 370 -10.27 -7.16 3.71
CA TYR A 370 -10.13 -7.20 2.26
C TYR A 370 -9.43 -5.96 1.70
N ARG A 371 -9.10 -6.04 0.43
CA ARG A 371 -8.83 -4.87 -0.41
C ARG A 371 -9.76 -4.86 -1.62
N SER A 372 -9.96 -3.68 -2.19
CA SER A 372 -10.74 -3.49 -3.40
C SER A 372 -10.20 -2.32 -4.20
N ASN A 373 -10.35 -2.39 -5.52
CA ASN A 373 -10.13 -1.26 -6.40
C ASN A 373 -11.28 -1.02 -7.38
N LEU A 374 -11.80 0.21 -7.35
CA LEU A 374 -12.60 0.76 -8.44
C LEU A 374 -11.70 1.44 -9.47
N TYR A 375 -11.97 1.18 -10.74
CA TYR A 375 -11.20 1.71 -11.86
C TYR A 375 -12.12 2.25 -12.95
N TRP A 376 -11.87 3.50 -13.33
CA TRP A 376 -12.50 4.14 -14.48
C TRP A 376 -11.47 4.20 -15.58
N GLU A 377 -11.84 3.68 -16.75
CA GLU A 377 -11.11 3.82 -18.00
C GLU A 377 -11.91 4.73 -18.93
N LYS A 378 -11.27 5.28 -19.96
CA LYS A 378 -11.93 6.18 -20.92
C LYS A 378 -13.34 5.75 -21.34
N ASP A 379 -13.53 4.45 -21.59
CA ASP A 379 -14.78 3.88 -22.07
C ASP A 379 -15.37 2.81 -21.13
N GLY A 380 -14.98 2.77 -19.84
CA GLY A 380 -15.41 1.69 -18.96
C GLY A 380 -15.29 1.96 -17.46
N PHE A 381 -15.98 1.13 -16.68
CA PHE A 381 -15.90 1.10 -15.22
C PHE A 381 -15.89 -0.34 -14.73
N CYS A 382 -15.05 -0.65 -13.74
CA CYS A 382 -15.09 -1.95 -13.07
C CYS A 382 -14.52 -1.92 -11.65
N PHE A 383 -14.84 -2.95 -10.87
CA PHE A 383 -13.86 -3.44 -9.90
C PHE A 383 -12.81 -4.23 -10.66
N ARG A 384 -11.54 -3.81 -10.59
CA ARG A 384 -10.42 -4.56 -11.17
C ARG A 384 -9.73 -5.49 -10.18
N ASP A 385 -9.95 -5.27 -8.89
CA ASP A 385 -9.36 -6.04 -7.82
C ASP A 385 -10.34 -6.12 -6.65
N ILE A 386 -10.55 -7.33 -6.14
CA ILE A 386 -11.14 -7.60 -4.83
C ILE A 386 -10.43 -8.85 -4.31
N HIS A 387 -9.72 -8.72 -3.19
CA HIS A 387 -9.09 -9.85 -2.50
C HIS A 387 -9.52 -9.86 -1.04
N LEU A 388 -9.89 -11.04 -0.52
CA LEU A 388 -10.20 -11.25 0.88
C LEU A 388 -8.95 -11.69 1.66
N PHE A 389 -8.97 -11.40 2.95
CA PHE A 389 -7.97 -11.79 3.92
C PHE A 389 -8.59 -12.75 4.93
N ASP A 390 -7.88 -13.83 5.24
CA ASP A 390 -8.21 -14.74 6.32
C ASP A 390 -6.95 -14.93 7.17
N GLU A 391 -6.97 -14.48 8.41
CA GLU A 391 -5.80 -14.58 9.29
C GLU A 391 -5.37 -16.03 9.55
N LYS A 392 -6.23 -17.02 9.25
CA LYS A 392 -5.97 -18.46 9.33
C LYS A 392 -5.34 -19.04 8.07
N MET A 393 -5.27 -18.29 6.96
CA MET A 393 -4.54 -18.74 5.77
C MET A 393 -3.05 -18.76 6.06
N LYS A 394 -2.54 -19.96 6.33
CA LYS A 394 -1.14 -20.20 6.66
C LYS A 394 -0.23 -20.01 5.45
N SER A 395 0.88 -19.32 5.65
CA SER A 395 1.98 -19.23 4.68
C SER A 395 2.57 -20.61 4.39
N GLU A 396 2.88 -20.88 3.12
CA GLU A 396 3.60 -22.10 2.69
C GLU A 396 4.99 -22.23 3.34
N TYR A 397 5.55 -21.11 3.81
CA TYR A 397 6.89 -21.06 4.39
C TYR A 397 6.91 -20.84 5.92
N LEU A 398 5.74 -20.93 6.59
CA LEU A 398 5.68 -20.71 8.04
C LEU A 398 6.51 -21.76 8.77
N ASP A 399 6.20 -23.06 8.59
CA ASP A 399 6.87 -24.14 9.34
C ASP A 399 8.01 -24.78 8.56
N THR A 400 7.89 -24.84 7.23
CA THR A 400 8.80 -25.60 6.37
C THR A 400 9.64 -24.64 5.54
N PRO A 401 10.97 -24.82 5.51
CA PRO A 401 11.83 -24.00 4.65
C PRO A 401 11.47 -24.17 3.18
N GLY A 402 11.33 -23.06 2.47
CA GLY A 402 11.21 -23.08 1.02
C GLY A 402 12.54 -23.49 0.37
N THR A 403 12.49 -24.39 -0.60
CA THR A 403 13.68 -24.91 -1.30
C THR A 403 13.84 -24.35 -2.71
N GLY A 404 12.81 -23.69 -3.25
CA GLY A 404 12.82 -23.12 -4.60
C GLY A 404 13.58 -21.80 -4.70
N GLY A 405 13.98 -21.46 -5.93
CA GLY A 405 14.59 -20.16 -6.24
C GLY A 405 13.59 -18.99 -6.25
N GLN A 406 12.30 -19.27 -6.05
CA GLN A 406 11.25 -18.27 -5.99
C GLN A 406 10.32 -18.49 -4.81
N PHE A 407 9.87 -17.38 -4.18
CA PHE A 407 8.86 -17.40 -3.12
C PHE A 407 7.58 -16.66 -3.51
N PHE A 408 6.46 -17.11 -2.91
CA PHE A 408 5.14 -16.65 -3.28
C PHE A 408 4.32 -16.30 -2.05
N TYR A 409 3.80 -15.08 -2.02
CA TYR A 409 2.71 -14.70 -1.13
C TYR A 409 1.49 -14.30 -1.93
N TYR A 410 0.38 -14.91 -1.56
CA TYR A 410 -0.92 -14.66 -2.14
C TYR A 410 -1.99 -14.48 -1.06
N THR A 411 -3.09 -13.89 -1.47
CA THR A 411 -4.33 -13.83 -0.69
C THR A 411 -5.48 -14.48 -1.46
N LEU A 412 -6.74 -14.25 -1.06
CA LEU A 412 -7.90 -14.97 -1.57
C LEU A 412 -8.62 -14.13 -2.63
N PRO A 413 -8.44 -14.41 -3.94
CA PRO A 413 -8.99 -13.57 -4.99
C PRO A 413 -10.51 -13.73 -5.10
N VAL A 414 -11.21 -12.61 -5.26
CA VAL A 414 -12.62 -12.56 -5.70
C VAL A 414 -12.69 -11.97 -7.10
N ILE A 415 -11.91 -10.92 -7.33
CA ILE A 415 -11.65 -10.32 -8.64
C ILE A 415 -10.15 -10.07 -8.75
N ASP A 416 -9.50 -10.65 -9.76
CA ASP A 416 -8.07 -10.46 -10.00
C ASP A 416 -7.83 -10.14 -11.49
N ARG A 417 -7.91 -8.85 -11.84
CA ARG A 417 -7.70 -8.43 -13.23
C ARG A 417 -6.31 -8.73 -13.74
N PHE A 418 -5.27 -8.75 -12.91
CA PHE A 418 -3.92 -9.00 -13.41
C PHE A 418 -3.78 -10.43 -13.95
N TYR A 419 -4.17 -11.43 -13.16
CA TYR A 419 -4.01 -12.84 -13.55
C TYR A 419 -5.16 -13.36 -14.42
N TRP A 420 -6.36 -12.82 -14.34
CA TRP A 420 -7.51 -13.35 -15.09
C TRP A 420 -7.70 -12.69 -16.46
N SER A 421 -6.92 -11.66 -16.78
CA SER A 421 -6.88 -11.05 -18.11
C SER A 421 -5.88 -11.74 -19.03
N THR A 422 -6.03 -11.50 -20.33
CA THR A 422 -4.94 -11.59 -21.31
C THR A 422 -4.43 -10.18 -21.62
N PRO A 423 -3.29 -10.01 -22.32
CA PRO A 423 -2.85 -8.69 -22.76
C PRO A 423 -3.89 -7.93 -23.60
N ASP A 424 -4.69 -8.66 -24.37
CA ASP A 424 -5.66 -8.10 -25.32
C ASP A 424 -7.10 -8.06 -24.78
N ASP A 425 -7.42 -8.85 -23.76
CA ASP A 425 -8.74 -8.92 -23.15
C ASP A 425 -8.66 -8.76 -21.61
N LYS A 426 -8.95 -7.54 -21.17
CA LYS A 426 -8.93 -7.15 -19.76
C LYS A 426 -10.26 -7.40 -19.08
N ILE A 427 -10.25 -8.17 -18.00
CA ILE A 427 -11.44 -8.44 -17.19
C ILE A 427 -11.74 -7.29 -16.22
N GLY A 428 -12.93 -7.35 -15.65
CA GLY A 428 -13.37 -6.51 -14.54
C GLY A 428 -14.78 -6.92 -14.13
N LEU A 429 -15.13 -6.68 -12.87
CA LEU A 429 -16.51 -6.80 -12.40
C LEU A 429 -17.23 -5.50 -12.74
N ARG A 430 -18.08 -5.54 -13.76
CA ARG A 430 -18.69 -4.35 -14.38
C ARG A 430 -20.14 -4.21 -13.94
N VAL A 431 -20.64 -2.98 -13.94
CA VAL A 431 -22.09 -2.74 -13.79
C VAL A 431 -22.75 -3.00 -15.13
N VAL A 432 -23.77 -3.84 -15.16
CA VAL A 432 -24.56 -4.12 -16.37
C VAL A 432 -26.04 -3.85 -16.12
N LYS A 433 -26.72 -3.33 -17.14
CA LYS A 433 -28.18 -3.31 -17.23
C LYS A 433 -28.65 -4.63 -17.82
N LEU A 434 -29.66 -5.22 -17.21
CA LEU A 434 -30.26 -6.47 -17.66
C LEU A 434 -31.51 -6.18 -18.51
N ASP A 435 -31.62 -6.84 -19.66
CA ASP A 435 -32.87 -6.87 -20.42
C ASP A 435 -33.84 -7.94 -19.89
N LYS A 436 -35.03 -8.03 -20.49
CA LYS A 436 -36.07 -9.01 -20.10
C LYS A 436 -35.63 -10.47 -20.26
N ASN A 437 -34.59 -10.72 -21.06
CA ASN A 437 -34.02 -12.05 -21.29
C ASN A 437 -32.79 -12.31 -20.41
N GLY A 438 -32.44 -11.37 -19.52
CA GLY A 438 -31.25 -11.43 -18.68
C GLY A 438 -29.93 -11.16 -19.42
N LYS A 439 -29.97 -10.59 -20.63
CA LYS A 439 -28.74 -10.17 -21.34
C LYS A 439 -28.22 -8.87 -20.73
N GLY A 440 -26.93 -8.86 -20.39
CA GLY A 440 -26.24 -7.69 -19.83
C GLY A 440 -25.79 -6.72 -20.91
N THR A 441 -25.95 -5.42 -20.67
CA THR A 441 -25.28 -4.35 -21.41
C THR A 441 -24.54 -3.47 -20.40
N GLU A 442 -23.25 -3.24 -20.61
CA GLU A 442 -22.42 -2.46 -19.69
C GLU A 442 -22.97 -1.03 -19.49
N LEU A 443 -23.01 -0.61 -18.22
CA LEU A 443 -23.22 0.78 -17.83
C LEU A 443 -21.86 1.39 -17.47
N VAL A 444 -21.38 2.28 -18.34
CA VAL A 444 -20.15 3.03 -18.10
C VAL A 444 -20.43 4.12 -17.09
N LEU A 445 -19.78 4.04 -15.93
CA LEU A 445 -19.83 5.09 -14.92
C LEU A 445 -18.71 6.09 -15.15
N ALA A 446 -18.95 7.35 -14.80
CA ALA A 446 -18.00 8.44 -14.93
C ALA A 446 -18.03 9.37 -13.72
N ASP A 447 -17.04 10.27 -13.69
CA ASP A 447 -16.94 11.39 -12.73
C ASP A 447 -17.20 11.00 -11.27
N PRO A 448 -16.37 10.11 -10.71
CA PRO A 448 -16.54 9.65 -9.34
C PRO A 448 -16.36 10.80 -8.34
N VAL A 449 -17.22 10.81 -7.35
CA VAL A 449 -17.14 11.67 -6.16
C VAL A 449 -16.85 10.78 -4.96
N VAL A 450 -15.75 11.05 -4.26
CA VAL A 450 -15.31 10.27 -3.11
C VAL A 450 -15.53 11.06 -1.82
N SER A 451 -16.09 10.41 -0.81
CA SER A 451 -16.31 10.99 0.52
C SER A 451 -16.02 10.00 1.64
N GLU A 452 -15.79 10.50 2.85
CA GLU A 452 -15.44 9.71 4.03
C GLU A 452 -16.47 9.95 5.14
N PRO A 453 -17.63 9.26 5.10
CA PRO A 453 -18.69 9.43 6.10
C PRO A 453 -18.24 9.16 7.53
N SER A 454 -17.23 8.30 7.72
CA SER A 454 -16.63 8.00 9.02
C SER A 454 -15.12 7.75 8.88
N LYS A 455 -14.44 7.36 9.96
CA LYS A 455 -13.01 7.03 9.95
C LYS A 455 -12.67 5.78 9.14
N SER A 456 -13.63 4.88 8.92
CA SER A 456 -13.41 3.59 8.23
C SER A 456 -14.33 3.35 7.04
N VAL A 457 -15.29 4.24 6.79
CA VAL A 457 -16.24 4.13 5.69
C VAL A 457 -15.83 5.06 4.56
N LEU A 458 -15.66 4.51 3.35
CA LEU A 458 -15.46 5.26 2.12
C LEU A 458 -16.71 5.16 1.25
N ASN A 459 -17.23 6.29 0.81
CA ASN A 459 -18.31 6.35 -0.17
C ASN A 459 -17.76 6.83 -1.51
N VAL A 460 -18.12 6.14 -2.58
CA VAL A 460 -17.86 6.54 -3.95
C VAL A 460 -19.17 6.58 -4.70
N GLU A 461 -19.52 7.76 -5.23
CA GLU A 461 -20.67 7.94 -6.10
C GLU A 461 -20.21 8.17 -7.53
N SER A 462 -20.84 7.51 -8.50
CA SER A 462 -20.49 7.67 -9.92
C SER A 462 -21.71 7.43 -10.79
N LYS A 463 -21.87 8.25 -11.83
CA LYS A 463 -23.08 8.26 -12.67
C LYS A 463 -22.82 7.66 -14.03
N ASP A 464 -23.82 6.99 -14.58
CA ASP A 464 -23.83 6.66 -16.00
C ASP A 464 -24.32 7.84 -16.86
N LYS A 465 -24.22 7.70 -18.18
CA LYS A 465 -24.71 8.71 -19.14
C LYS A 465 -26.22 8.96 -19.09
N ASN A 466 -26.99 8.06 -18.49
CA ASN A 466 -28.44 8.17 -18.35
C ASN A 466 -28.84 8.85 -17.02
N GLY A 467 -27.86 9.21 -16.18
CA GLY A 467 -28.07 9.85 -14.88
C GLY A 467 -28.32 8.88 -13.72
N ASN A 468 -28.20 7.56 -13.94
CA ASN A 468 -28.27 6.57 -12.88
C ASN A 468 -27.06 6.72 -11.95
N ASN A 469 -27.29 7.05 -10.68
CA ASN A 469 -26.21 7.31 -9.73
C ASN A 469 -25.92 6.07 -8.88
N PHE A 470 -24.80 5.41 -9.14
CA PHE A 470 -24.34 4.27 -8.35
C PHE A 470 -23.55 4.74 -7.14
N ILE A 471 -23.83 4.12 -6.00
CA ILE A 471 -23.21 4.42 -4.71
C ILE A 471 -22.54 3.14 -4.22
N PHE A 472 -21.22 3.20 -4.10
CA PHE A 472 -20.37 2.16 -3.55
C PHE A 472 -19.91 2.59 -2.16
N THR A 473 -20.33 1.86 -1.12
CA THR A 473 -19.98 2.13 0.26
C THR A 473 -19.10 0.99 0.77
N PHE A 474 -17.84 1.31 1.03
CA PHE A 474 -16.84 0.39 1.55
C PHE A 474 -16.81 0.52 3.08
N ASN A 475 -17.12 -0.57 3.77
CA ASN A 475 -16.96 -0.70 5.21
C ASN A 475 -15.80 -1.67 5.49
N GLU A 476 -15.39 -1.82 6.75
CA GLU A 476 -14.27 -2.72 7.04
C GLU A 476 -14.49 -4.16 6.58
N ASP A 477 -15.71 -4.65 6.65
CA ASP A 477 -16.07 -6.06 6.47
C ASP A 477 -16.97 -6.34 5.26
N LYS A 478 -17.38 -5.31 4.50
CA LYS A 478 -18.32 -5.48 3.37
C LYS A 478 -18.33 -4.30 2.41
N ILE A 479 -18.87 -4.56 1.22
CA ILE A 479 -19.16 -3.55 0.19
C ILE A 479 -20.67 -3.48 -0.02
N ASP A 480 -21.29 -2.36 0.35
CA ASP A 480 -22.68 -2.04 0.03
C ASP A 480 -22.75 -1.32 -1.32
N ILE A 481 -23.65 -1.74 -2.20
CA ILE A 481 -23.82 -1.14 -3.53
C ILE A 481 -25.30 -0.90 -3.79
N SER A 482 -25.62 0.31 -4.22
CA SER A 482 -26.99 0.71 -4.56
C SER A 482 -27.00 1.68 -5.73
N CYS A 483 -28.17 1.88 -6.34
CA CYS A 483 -28.32 2.81 -7.46
C CYS A 483 -29.51 3.75 -7.23
N ASN A 484 -29.30 5.05 -7.22
CA ASN A 484 -30.41 5.99 -7.37
C ASN A 484 -30.68 6.13 -8.88
N ALA A 485 -31.53 5.26 -9.39
CA ALA A 485 -31.85 5.19 -10.82
C ALA A 485 -32.65 6.43 -11.27
N ALA A 486 -32.23 7.03 -12.38
CA ALA A 486 -32.97 8.10 -13.04
C ALA A 486 -34.11 7.52 -13.89
N GLU A 487 -33.96 6.29 -14.38
CA GLU A 487 -34.99 5.57 -15.11
C GLU A 487 -35.80 4.62 -14.20
N SER A 488 -37.10 4.52 -14.45
CA SER A 488 -37.99 3.61 -13.72
C SER A 488 -37.71 2.16 -14.12
N GLY A 489 -37.54 1.28 -13.12
CA GLY A 489 -37.39 -0.15 -13.34
C GLY A 489 -36.04 -0.58 -13.91
N LEU A 490 -34.96 0.18 -13.66
CA LEU A 490 -33.60 -0.28 -13.96
C LEU A 490 -33.32 -1.59 -13.22
N ASP A 491 -33.15 -2.66 -13.99
CA ASP A 491 -32.60 -3.93 -13.50
C ASP A 491 -31.10 -3.96 -13.81
N TRP A 492 -30.28 -4.10 -12.78
CA TRP A 492 -28.83 -4.05 -12.90
C TRP A 492 -28.17 -5.18 -12.11
N ALA A 493 -26.97 -5.55 -12.50
CA ALA A 493 -26.12 -6.50 -11.78
C ALA A 493 -24.66 -6.06 -11.85
N LEU A 494 -23.83 -6.63 -10.98
CA LEU A 494 -22.40 -6.69 -11.25
C LEU A 494 -22.09 -7.98 -12.00
N GLU A 495 -21.39 -7.89 -13.13
CA GLU A 495 -21.11 -9.01 -14.02
C GLU A 495 -19.60 -9.14 -14.25
N LEU A 496 -19.10 -10.37 -14.08
CA LEU A 496 -17.72 -10.73 -14.37
C LEU A 496 -17.66 -11.58 -15.64
N ARG A 497 -17.00 -11.06 -16.67
CA ARG A 497 -16.57 -11.81 -17.85
C ARG A 497 -15.08 -12.13 -17.73
N VAL A 498 -14.69 -13.35 -18.11
CA VAL A 498 -13.30 -13.81 -18.12
C VAL A 498 -13.00 -14.47 -19.47
N PRO A 499 -11.83 -14.19 -20.09
CA PRO A 499 -11.36 -14.91 -21.28
C PRO A 499 -11.39 -16.42 -21.09
N GLN A 500 -11.74 -17.16 -22.15
CA GLN A 500 -11.87 -18.62 -22.11
C GLN A 500 -10.57 -19.31 -21.65
N ASP A 501 -9.42 -18.79 -22.07
CA ASP A 501 -8.08 -19.29 -21.74
C ASP A 501 -7.59 -18.88 -20.34
N ARG A 502 -8.49 -18.30 -19.53
CA ARG A 502 -8.23 -17.87 -18.15
C ARG A 502 -9.22 -18.46 -17.15
N LEU A 503 -10.23 -19.21 -17.61
CA LEU A 503 -11.26 -19.80 -16.73
C LEU A 503 -10.69 -20.81 -15.73
N ASP A 504 -9.59 -21.48 -16.06
CA ASP A 504 -8.89 -22.43 -15.20
C ASP A 504 -8.22 -21.77 -13.98
N ARG A 505 -8.04 -20.44 -14.01
CA ARG A 505 -7.45 -19.65 -12.91
C ARG A 505 -8.47 -19.24 -11.85
N LEU A 506 -9.76 -19.49 -12.10
CA LEU A 506 -10.82 -19.03 -11.21
C LEU A 506 -10.96 -19.95 -9.99
N PRO A 507 -11.13 -19.37 -8.79
CA PRO A 507 -11.20 -20.16 -7.56
C PRO A 507 -12.59 -20.76 -7.33
N PHE A 508 -13.61 -20.34 -8.08
CA PHE A 508 -15.01 -20.70 -7.88
C PHE A 508 -15.30 -22.18 -8.16
N LYS A 509 -15.83 -22.89 -7.16
CA LYS A 509 -16.17 -24.33 -7.25
C LYS A 509 -17.68 -24.54 -7.31
N ASP A 510 -18.37 -24.21 -6.22
CA ASP A 510 -19.80 -24.49 -6.07
C ASP A 510 -20.59 -23.20 -5.85
N PHE A 511 -21.58 -22.98 -6.72
CA PHE A 511 -22.46 -21.82 -6.65
C PHE A 511 -23.73 -22.16 -5.89
N GLU A 512 -24.01 -21.36 -4.87
CA GLU A 512 -25.24 -21.36 -4.11
C GLU A 512 -25.97 -20.03 -4.34
N LYS A 513 -27.20 -19.88 -3.82
CA LYS A 513 -28.04 -18.71 -4.09
C LYS A 513 -27.38 -17.39 -3.69
N SER A 514 -26.64 -17.35 -2.58
CA SER A 514 -26.06 -16.15 -1.99
C SER A 514 -24.56 -16.29 -1.73
N SER A 515 -23.92 -17.31 -2.28
CA SER A 515 -22.54 -17.66 -1.96
C SER A 515 -21.88 -18.46 -3.07
N VAL A 516 -20.56 -18.39 -3.15
CA VAL A 516 -19.74 -19.26 -3.99
C VAL A 516 -18.62 -19.84 -3.16
N LYS A 517 -18.64 -21.16 -2.98
CA LYS A 517 -17.53 -21.89 -2.37
C LYS A 517 -16.34 -21.83 -3.32
N SER A 518 -15.21 -21.41 -2.78
CA SER A 518 -14.01 -21.14 -3.54
C SER A 518 -12.82 -21.84 -2.89
N GLU A 519 -11.86 -22.23 -3.72
CA GLU A 519 -10.60 -22.80 -3.26
C GLU A 519 -9.46 -22.11 -4.00
N PHE A 520 -8.48 -21.63 -3.24
CA PHE A 520 -7.26 -21.05 -3.80
C PHE A 520 -6.06 -21.61 -3.04
N ARG A 521 -5.15 -22.26 -3.78
CA ARG A 521 -3.94 -22.92 -3.23
C ARG A 521 -4.24 -23.84 -2.05
N GLY A 522 -5.30 -24.63 -2.14
CA GLY A 522 -5.71 -25.57 -1.10
C GLY A 522 -6.40 -24.93 0.12
N PHE A 523 -6.58 -23.60 0.14
CA PHE A 523 -7.37 -22.92 1.16
C PHE A 523 -8.81 -22.69 0.67
N ASN A 524 -9.79 -23.15 1.44
CA ASN A 524 -11.21 -22.97 1.15
C ASN A 524 -11.72 -21.67 1.77
N TYR A 525 -12.52 -20.93 1.02
CA TYR A 525 -13.16 -19.70 1.48
C TYR A 525 -14.48 -19.50 0.76
N ASN A 526 -15.34 -18.63 1.30
CA ASN A 526 -16.62 -18.32 0.72
C ASN A 526 -16.64 -16.89 0.18
N VAL A 527 -17.16 -16.72 -1.04
CA VAL A 527 -17.53 -15.40 -1.56
C VAL A 527 -19.03 -15.24 -1.34
N ALA A 528 -19.42 -14.45 -0.35
CA ALA A 528 -20.81 -14.33 0.07
C ALA A 528 -21.45 -12.98 -0.30
N CYS A 529 -22.77 -13.03 -0.45
CA CYS A 529 -23.61 -11.88 -0.72
C CYS A 529 -24.73 -11.86 0.32
N GLU A 530 -24.59 -10.99 1.35
CA GLU A 530 -25.56 -10.90 2.45
C GLU A 530 -26.94 -10.43 1.97
N LYS A 531 -26.95 -9.56 0.95
CA LYS A 531 -28.17 -9.05 0.34
C LYS A 531 -28.05 -9.05 -1.17
N GLY A 532 -28.92 -9.81 -1.83
CA GLY A 532 -28.86 -10.08 -3.25
C GLY A 532 -28.75 -11.58 -3.49
N SER A 533 -28.22 -11.95 -4.65
CA SER A 533 -27.92 -13.34 -5.00
C SER A 533 -26.71 -13.40 -5.91
N ILE A 534 -26.04 -14.55 -5.92
CA ILE A 534 -24.98 -14.85 -6.87
C ILE A 534 -25.52 -15.82 -7.92
N VAL A 535 -25.28 -15.51 -9.19
CA VAL A 535 -25.74 -16.32 -10.32
C VAL A 535 -24.53 -16.78 -11.13
N LYS A 536 -24.46 -18.09 -11.37
CA LYS A 536 -23.47 -18.70 -12.25
C LYS A 536 -23.84 -18.44 -13.71
N GLY A 537 -22.87 -17.96 -14.49
CA GLY A 537 -23.03 -17.80 -15.94
C GLY A 537 -22.71 -19.06 -16.73
N ASN A 538 -22.78 -18.94 -18.05
CA ASN A 538 -22.44 -20.03 -18.98
C ASN A 538 -20.94 -20.07 -19.35
N ASN A 539 -20.12 -19.24 -18.69
CA ASN A 539 -18.70 -19.03 -18.95
C ASN A 539 -18.36 -18.42 -20.32
N THR A 540 -19.34 -18.11 -21.16
CA THR A 540 -19.15 -17.45 -22.47
C THR A 540 -19.56 -15.99 -22.41
N ASP A 541 -20.77 -15.72 -21.94
CA ASP A 541 -21.28 -14.37 -21.77
C ASP A 541 -20.71 -13.74 -20.50
N TYR A 542 -20.76 -14.50 -19.41
CA TYR A 542 -20.20 -14.16 -18.10
C TYR A 542 -19.95 -15.42 -17.29
N VAL A 543 -19.14 -15.28 -16.24
CA VAL A 543 -18.82 -16.35 -15.28
C VAL A 543 -19.70 -16.23 -14.04
N LEU A 544 -19.84 -15.01 -13.53
CA LEU A 544 -20.50 -14.72 -12.25
C LEU A 544 -21.27 -13.40 -12.36
N ARG A 545 -22.46 -13.37 -11.75
CA ARG A 545 -23.19 -12.12 -11.48
C ARG A 545 -23.54 -12.00 -10.00
N PHE A 546 -23.35 -10.80 -9.45
CA PHE A 546 -24.02 -10.38 -8.23
C PHE A 546 -25.27 -9.59 -8.59
N VAL A 547 -26.43 -10.12 -8.24
CA VAL A 547 -27.75 -9.54 -8.55
C VAL A 547 -28.32 -8.89 -7.28
N PRO A 548 -28.66 -7.59 -7.31
CA PRO A 548 -29.19 -6.87 -6.16
C PRO A 548 -30.60 -7.35 -5.79
N SER A 549 -30.95 -7.22 -4.51
CA SER A 549 -32.32 -7.44 -4.02
C SER A 549 -32.92 -6.12 -3.58
N GLY A 550 -33.99 -5.67 -4.24
CA GLY A 550 -34.59 -4.36 -3.96
C GLY A 550 -33.59 -3.22 -4.16
N ASN A 551 -32.85 -3.28 -5.28
CA ASN A 551 -31.87 -2.26 -5.69
C ASN A 551 -30.69 -2.04 -4.72
N LYS A 552 -30.45 -3.01 -3.84
CA LYS A 552 -29.31 -3.03 -2.94
C LYS A 552 -28.61 -4.37 -3.05
N LEU A 553 -27.30 -4.32 -3.17
CA LEU A 553 -26.38 -5.45 -3.13
C LEU A 553 -25.45 -5.26 -1.93
N VAL A 554 -25.15 -6.33 -1.21
CA VAL A 554 -24.12 -6.33 -0.15
C VAL A 554 -23.23 -7.53 -0.36
N ILE A 555 -21.95 -7.28 -0.65
CA ILE A 555 -20.90 -8.31 -0.74
C ILE A 555 -20.24 -8.40 0.63
N ASP A 556 -20.31 -9.58 1.23
CA ASP A 556 -19.56 -9.89 2.46
C ASP A 556 -18.08 -10.02 2.10
N CYS A 557 -17.23 -9.29 2.81
CA CYS A 557 -15.79 -9.31 2.61
C CYS A 557 -15.06 -10.01 3.77
N THR A 558 -15.79 -10.71 4.61
CA THR A 558 -15.24 -11.72 5.52
C THR A 558 -15.22 -13.09 4.83
N THR A 559 -14.34 -13.99 5.26
CA THR A 559 -14.15 -15.29 4.60
C THR A 559 -15.06 -16.39 5.13
N GLY A 560 -15.90 -16.09 6.13
CA GLY A 560 -17.01 -16.92 6.61
C GLY A 560 -16.69 -18.42 6.67
N GLN A 561 -15.77 -18.81 7.56
CA GLN A 561 -15.50 -20.22 7.89
C GLN A 561 -16.25 -20.65 9.15
#